data_AF-A0A2S1ETU0-F1
#
_entry.id   AF-A0A2S1ETU0-F1
#
_cell.length_a   1.000
_cell.length_b   1.000
_cell.length_c   1.000
_cell.angle_alpha   90.00
_cell.angle_beta   90.00
_cell.angle_gamma   90.00
#
_symmetry.space_group_name_H-M   'P 1'
#
loop_
_entity.id
_entity.type
_entity.pdbx_description
1 polymer ?
#
loop_
_entity_poly.entity_id
_entity_poly.type
_entity_poly.pdbx_seq_one_letter_code
_entity_poly.pdbx_strand_id
1 'polypeptide(L)' 'MVTQLMSKRNNLPRKSLGYRTPYEVFMSYVTDEQLFSF' A
#
# COMPACT_ATOMS: atom_id res chain seq x y z
N MET A 1 14.78 10.67 6.50
CA MET A 1 14.45 9.80 7.65
C MET A 1 12.98 9.37 7.66
N VAL A 2 12.00 10.29 7.60
CA VAL A 2 10.57 9.91 7.61
C VAL A 2 10.15 9.10 6.38
N THR A 3 10.59 9.50 5.19
CA THR A 3 10.28 8.78 3.94
C THR A 3 10.75 7.33 3.96
N GLN A 4 11.98 7.07 4.44
CA GLN A 4 12.52 5.71 4.60
C GLN A 4 11.70 4.86 5.58
N LEU A 5 11.25 5.46 6.69
CA LEU A 5 10.37 4.78 7.65
C LEU A 5 9.01 4.46 7.02
N MET A 6 8.43 5.39 6.26
CA MET A 6 7.16 5.17 5.56
C MET A 6 7.29 4.07 4.50
N SER A 7 8.34 4.12 3.69
CA SER A 7 8.63 3.05 2.72
C SER A 7 8.77 1.70 3.41
N LYS A 8 9.51 1.61 4.51
CA LYS A 8 9.63 0.35 5.27
C LYS A 8 8.28 -0.14 5.81
N ARG A 9 7.45 0.76 6.36
CA ARG A 9 6.14 0.39 6.90
C ARG A 9 5.15 -0.06 5.84
N ASN A 10 5.12 0.63 4.69
CA ASN A 10 4.20 0.39 3.59
C ASN A 10 4.49 -0.92 2.84
N ASN A 11 5.75 -1.38 2.86
CA ASN A 11 6.18 -2.63 2.24
C ASN A 11 6.26 -3.83 3.21
N LEU A 12 5.96 -3.64 4.50
CA LEU A 12 6.02 -4.73 5.47
C LEU A 12 4.66 -5.47 5.50
N PRO A 13 4.61 -6.80 5.38
CA PRO A 13 3.38 -7.58 5.55
C PRO A 13 2.72 -7.44 6.93
N ARG A 14 1.41 -7.58 7.02
CA ARG A 14 0.66 -7.58 8.30
C ARG A 14 -0.27 -8.78 8.41
N LYS A 15 -0.22 -9.48 9.55
CA LYS A 15 -1.10 -10.62 9.84
C LYS A 15 -2.58 -10.24 9.78
N SER A 16 -2.95 -9.05 10.27
CA SER A 16 -4.32 -8.52 10.21
C SER A 16 -4.84 -8.28 8.79
N LEU A 17 -3.93 -8.13 7.81
CA LEU A 17 -4.25 -7.94 6.40
C LEU A 17 -4.18 -9.26 5.60
N GLY A 18 -4.07 -10.41 6.29
CA GLY A 18 -3.86 -11.71 5.65
C GLY A 18 -2.45 -11.85 5.08
N TYR A 19 -1.44 -11.31 5.78
CA TYR A 19 -0.03 -11.25 5.35
C TYR A 19 0.22 -10.44 4.08
N ARG A 20 -0.71 -9.55 3.70
CA ARG A 20 -0.48 -8.52 2.69
C ARG A 20 0.14 -7.26 3.29
N THR A 21 0.80 -6.49 2.46
CA THR A 21 1.36 -5.17 2.80
C THR A 21 0.26 -4.10 2.78
N PRO A 22 0.41 -3.01 3.54
CA PRO A 22 -0.49 -1.86 3.45
C PRO A 22 -0.64 -1.32 2.03
N TYR A 23 0.44 -1.34 1.24
CA TYR A 23 0.43 -0.86 -0.15
C TYR A 23 -0.44 -1.75 -1.06
N GLU A 24 -0.30 -3.07 -0.99
CA GLU A 24 -1.12 -3.99 -1.78
C GLU A 24 -2.60 -3.86 -1.45
N VAL A 25 -2.94 -3.72 -0.15
CA VAL A 25 -4.32 -3.53 0.28
C VAL A 25 -4.86 -2.20 -0.24
N PHE A 26 -4.10 -1.12 -0.12
CA PHE A 26 -4.49 0.18 -0.68
C PHE A 26 -4.77 0.09 -2.18
N MET A 27 -3.86 -0.51 -2.95
CA MET A 27 -4.01 -0.65 -4.41
C MET A 27 -5.22 -1.51 -4.79
N SER A 28 -5.65 -2.45 -3.96
CA SER A 28 -6.88 -3.22 -4.22
C SER A 28 -8.18 -2.40 -4.14
N TYR A 29 -8.13 -1.19 -3.58
CA TYR A 29 -9.26 -0.26 -3.53
C TYR A 29 -9.20 0.85 -4.59
N VAL A 30 -8.06 0.98 -5.27
CA VAL A 30 -7.89 1.99 -6.32
C VAL A 30 -8.55 1.47 -7.59
N THR A 31 -9.48 2.26 -8.14
CA THR A 31 -10.13 1.92 -9.41
C THR A 31 -9.23 2.29 -10.59
N ASP A 32 -9.44 1.62 -11.73
CA ASP A 32 -8.73 1.96 -12.96
C ASP A 32 -8.92 3.44 -13.33
N GLU A 33 -10.13 3.99 -13.14
CA GLU A 33 -10.41 5.41 -13.35
C GLU A 33 -9.51 6.33 -12.51
N GLN A 34 -9.24 5.97 -11.26
CA GLN A 34 -8.34 6.73 -10.38
C GLN A 34 -6.87 6.57 -10.76
N LEU A 35 -6.48 5.41 -11.30
CA LEU A 35 -5.12 5.12 -11.72
C LEU A 35 -4.76 5.80 -13.05
N PHE A 36 -5.74 5.93 -13.95
CA PHE A 36 -5.60 6.54 -15.27
C PHE A 36 -6.11 8.00 -15.33
N SER A 37 -6.51 8.56 -14.18
CA SER A 37 -6.83 9.98 -14.03
C SER A 37 -5.56 10.82 -14.14
N PHE A 38 -5.38 11.49 -15.28
CA PHE A 38 -4.31 12.47 -15.53
C PHE A 38 -4.68 13.87 -15.03
#